data_AF-A0A268JTU0-F1
#
_entry.id   AF-A0A268JTU0-F1
#
_cell.length_a   1.000
_cell.length_b   1.000
_cell.length_c   1.000
_cell.angle_alpha   90.00
_cell.angle_beta   90.00
_cell.angle_gamma   90.00
#
_symmetry.space_group_name_H-M   'P 1'
#
loop_
_entity.id
_entity.type
_entity.pdbx_description
1 polymer ?
#
loop_
_entity_poly.entity_id
_entity_poly.type
_entity_poly.pdbx_seq_one_letter_code
_entity_poly.pdbx_strand_id
1 'polypeptide(L)'
;MHIHTWLEINYVYSGSCTQIINNETITLTEGQLCLIYTKVPHAILAAGENDMIINILIPKELLSTAFLSRLSHKGIISDFLINAISKNQIHNHYIIFHSENNKKIPRLMKELLCEYFDKTPYFNEIIESYLAIIFTELYVSSCVIY
;
A
#
# COMPACT_ATOMS: atom_id res chain seq x y z
N MET A 1 -13.17 11.87 -20.64
CA MET A 1 -13.15 11.93 -19.17
C MET A 1 -12.75 10.56 -18.66
N HIS A 2 -11.53 10.42 -18.13
CA HIS A 2 -11.02 9.16 -17.59
C HIS A 2 -10.80 9.34 -16.10
N ILE A 3 -11.49 8.54 -15.28
CA ILE A 3 -11.24 8.46 -13.84
C ILE A 3 -10.07 7.49 -13.68
N HIS A 4 -8.86 8.01 -13.44
CA HIS A 4 -7.73 7.18 -13.07
C HIS A 4 -7.92 6.73 -11.63
N THR A 5 -8.14 5.44 -11.44
CA THR A 5 -8.19 4.80 -10.12
C THR A 5 -6.78 4.39 -9.73
N TRP A 6 -6.35 4.80 -8.55
CA TRP A 6 -5.06 4.42 -7.98
C TRP A 6 -5.28 3.53 -6.76
N LEU A 7 -4.31 2.67 -6.51
CA LEU A 7 -4.13 2.05 -5.20
C LEU A 7 -3.27 2.98 -4.35
N GLU A 8 -3.68 3.22 -3.12
CA GLU A 8 -2.96 4.06 -2.17
C GLU A 8 -2.35 3.21 -1.06
N ILE A 9 -1.09 3.49 -0.71
CA ILE A 9 -0.41 2.94 0.45
C ILE A 9 -0.04 4.09 1.36
N ASN A 10 -0.57 4.09 2.58
CA ASN A 10 -0.12 4.99 3.64
C ASN A 10 0.81 4.20 4.57
N TYR A 11 2.12 4.43 4.47
CA TYR A 11 3.13 3.77 5.30
C TYR A 11 3.69 4.74 6.33
N VAL A 12 3.71 4.34 7.61
CA VAL A 12 4.32 5.14 8.67
C VAL A 12 5.81 4.82 8.75
N TYR A 13 6.62 5.74 8.23
CA TYR A 13 8.08 5.62 8.23
C TYR A 13 8.68 5.88 9.61
N SER A 14 8.14 6.85 10.36
CA SER A 14 8.47 7.12 11.75
C SER A 14 7.26 7.70 12.49
N GLY A 15 7.17 7.46 13.80
CA GLY A 15 6.11 8.00 14.63
C GLY A 15 4.76 7.30 14.42
N SER A 16 3.70 8.08 14.20
CA SER A 16 2.32 7.60 14.09
C SER A 16 1.50 8.35 13.05
N CYS A 17 0.39 7.75 12.63
CA CYS A 17 -0.58 8.36 11.73
C CYS A 17 -1.99 8.02 12.19
N THR A 18 -2.78 9.02 12.56
CA THR A 18 -4.21 8.82 12.78
C THR A 18 -4.97 9.29 11.54
N GLN A 19 -5.86 8.43 11.04
CA GLN A 19 -6.66 8.69 9.86
C GLN A 19 -8.11 8.28 10.09
N ILE A 20 -9.03 8.99 9.46
CA ILE A 20 -10.45 8.66 9.43
C ILE A 20 -10.74 8.04 8.07
N ILE A 21 -11.14 6.77 8.05
CA ILE A 21 -11.56 6.05 6.84
C ILE A 21 -12.98 5.55 7.07
N ASN A 22 -13.94 5.87 6.18
CA ASN A 22 -15.34 5.45 6.35
C ASN A 22 -15.94 5.79 7.74
N ASN A 23 -15.58 6.97 8.29
CA ASN A 23 -15.97 7.43 9.63
C ASN A 23 -15.36 6.64 10.81
N GLU A 24 -14.49 5.67 10.55
CA GLU A 24 -13.72 4.97 11.58
C GLU A 24 -12.37 5.64 11.79
N THR A 25 -11.95 5.77 13.05
CA THR A 25 -10.64 6.33 13.39
C THR A 25 -9.63 5.21 13.53
N ILE A 26 -8.60 5.22 12.69
CA ILE A 26 -7.53 4.23 12.63
C ILE A 26 -6.24 4.94 13.01
N THR A 27 -5.43 4.31 13.87
CA THR A 27 -4.08 4.79 14.17
C THR A 27 -3.07 3.74 13.76
N LEU A 28 -2.16 4.13 12.88
CA LEU A 28 -0.99 3.36 12.48
C LEU A 28 0.23 3.88 13.25
N THR A 29 1.17 2.99 13.52
CA THR A 29 2.46 3.30 14.14
C THR A 29 3.61 2.91 13.20
N GLU A 30 4.83 3.34 13.52
CA GLU A 30 6.02 3.06 12.73
C GLU A 30 6.10 1.61 12.23
N GLY A 31 6.34 1.47 10.93
CA GLY A 31 6.43 0.17 10.26
C GLY A 31 5.08 -0.42 9.86
N GLN A 32 3.95 0.17 10.26
CA GLN A 32 2.62 -0.24 9.81
C GLN A 32 2.20 0.49 8.54
N LEU A 33 1.30 -0.11 7.78
CA LEU A 33 0.70 0.52 6.61
C LEU A 33 -0.79 0.23 6.44
N CYS A 34 -1.46 1.12 5.73
CA CYS A 34 -2.80 0.91 5.23
C CYS A 34 -2.80 0.91 3.70
N LEU A 35 -3.43 -0.10 3.10
CA LEU A 35 -3.78 -0.11 1.69
C LEU A 35 -5.20 0.43 1.54
N ILE A 36 -5.38 1.46 0.73
CA ILE A 36 -6.65 2.16 0.55
C ILE A 36 -6.94 2.25 -0.95
N TYR A 37 -8.20 2.05 -1.32
CA TYR A 37 -8.64 2.41 -2.66
C TYR A 37 -8.92 3.91 -2.75
N THR A 38 -8.34 4.60 -3.73
CA THR A 38 -8.45 6.08 -3.86
C THR A 38 -9.86 6.66 -3.95
N LYS A 39 -10.91 5.87 -4.19
CA LYS A 39 -12.31 6.37 -4.09
C LYS A 39 -12.91 6.26 -2.69
N VAL A 40 -12.22 5.65 -1.74
CA VAL A 40 -12.61 5.60 -0.33
C VAL A 40 -12.37 6.99 0.27
N PRO A 41 -13.41 7.69 0.74
CA PRO A 41 -13.22 8.96 1.43
C PRO A 41 -12.41 8.72 2.71
N HIS A 42 -11.30 9.42 2.83
CA HIS A 42 -10.46 9.36 4.03
C HIS A 42 -9.79 10.71 4.30
N ALA A 43 -9.37 10.91 5.54
CA ALA A 43 -8.65 12.10 5.97
C ALA A 43 -7.55 11.71 6.96
N ILE A 44 -6.34 12.25 6.76
CA ILE A 44 -5.24 12.13 7.72
C ILE A 44 -5.36 13.28 8.71
N LEU A 45 -5.34 12.97 10.01
CA LEU A 45 -5.37 13.97 11.08
C LEU A 45 -3.99 14.64 11.23
N ALA A 46 -3.94 15.72 12.02
CA ALA A 46 -2.70 16.46 12.24
C ALA A 46 -1.59 15.55 12.76
N ALA A 47 -0.47 15.52 12.03
CA ALA A 47 0.73 14.78 12.39
C ALA A 47 1.54 15.55 13.46
N GLY A 48 2.21 14.81 14.34
CA GLY A 48 3.20 15.34 15.28
C GLY A 48 4.55 15.65 14.63
N GLU A 49 5.46 16.23 15.40
CA GLU A 49 6.78 16.68 14.91
C GLU A 49 7.67 15.54 14.38
N ASN A 50 7.51 14.32 14.94
CA ASN A 50 8.31 13.15 14.57
C ASN A 50 7.56 12.18 13.64
N ASP A 51 6.34 12.53 13.24
CA ASP A 51 5.48 11.67 12.43
C ASP A 51 5.79 11.84 10.95
N MET A 52 6.24 10.77 10.31
CA MET A 52 6.53 10.75 8.88
C MET A 52 5.69 9.68 8.19
N ILE A 53 4.71 10.14 7.40
CA ILE A 53 3.80 9.29 6.64
C ILE A 53 4.18 9.40 5.17
N ILE A 54 4.46 8.25 4.56
CA ILE A 54 4.75 8.16 3.14
C ILE A 54 3.49 7.69 2.43
N ASN A 55 2.94 8.56 1.59
CA ASN A 55 1.82 8.21 0.73
C ASN A 55 2.32 7.76 -0.65
N ILE A 56 2.07 6.50 -1.00
CA ILE A 56 2.45 5.91 -2.29
C ILE A 56 1.20 5.66 -3.12
N LEU A 57 1.10 6.36 -4.24
CA LEU A 57 0.02 6.20 -5.21
C LEU A 57 0.48 5.31 -6.37
N ILE A 58 -0.13 4.14 -6.48
CA ILE A 58 0.19 3.15 -7.49
C ILE A 58 -0.86 3.21 -8.61
N PRO A 59 -0.47 3.53 -9.85
CA PRO A 59 -1.39 3.56 -10.97
C PRO A 59 -1.90 2.15 -11.24
N LYS A 60 -3.17 2.05 -11.64
CA LYS A 60 -3.77 0.78 -12.05
C LYS A 60 -3.00 0.12 -13.21
N GLU A 61 -2.38 0.92 -14.07
CA GLU A 61 -1.56 0.45 -15.19
C GLU A 61 -0.34 -0.35 -14.71
N LEU A 62 0.21 -0.04 -13.53
CA LEU A 62 1.30 -0.80 -12.89
C LEU A 62 0.79 -2.14 -12.32
N LEU A 63 -0.48 -2.20 -11.94
CA LEU A 63 -1.16 -3.42 -11.47
C LEU A 63 -1.64 -4.28 -12.66
N SER A 64 -0.77 -4.49 -13.64
CA SER A 64 -1.07 -5.29 -14.83
C SER A 64 -1.44 -6.73 -14.48
N THR A 65 -2.12 -7.43 -15.39
CA THR A 65 -2.41 -8.87 -15.22
C THR A 65 -1.13 -9.69 -14.99
N ALA A 66 0.00 -9.28 -15.59
CA ALA A 66 1.30 -9.92 -15.40
C ALA A 66 1.88 -9.67 -14.00
N PHE A 67 1.68 -8.47 -13.43
CA PHE A 67 2.04 -8.20 -12.05
C PHE A 67 1.18 -9.04 -11.09
N LEU A 68 -0.14 -9.05 -11.29
CA LEU A 68 -1.07 -9.79 -10.43
C LEU A 68 -0.89 -11.31 -10.51
N SER A 69 -0.48 -11.85 -11.67
CA SER A 69 -0.20 -13.28 -11.80
C SER A 69 1.00 -13.73 -10.97
N ARG A 70 1.96 -12.84 -10.66
CA ARG A 70 3.06 -13.11 -9.72
C ARG A 70 2.58 -13.21 -8.28
N LEU A 71 1.41 -12.65 -7.97
CA LEU A 71 0.76 -12.69 -6.66
C LEU A 71 -0.32 -13.78 -6.57
N SER A 72 -0.42 -14.67 -7.57
CA SER A 72 -1.54 -15.61 -7.81
C SER A 72 -1.83 -16.68 -6.76
N HIS A 73 -1.20 -16.62 -5.58
CA HIS A 73 -1.73 -17.34 -4.43
C HIS A 73 -3.06 -16.70 -4.00
N LYS A 74 -4.11 -17.52 -3.87
CA LYS A 74 -5.43 -17.10 -3.37
C LYS A 74 -5.25 -16.57 -1.95
N GLY A 75 -5.42 -15.27 -1.77
CA GLY A 75 -5.17 -14.58 -0.52
C GLY A 75 -5.78 -13.18 -0.53
N ILE A 76 -6.03 -12.64 0.66
CA ILE A 76 -6.73 -11.37 0.85
C ILE A 76 -6.10 -10.19 0.10
N ILE A 77 -4.77 -10.17 -0.04
CA ILE A 77 -4.05 -9.14 -0.82
C ILE A 77 -4.35 -9.29 -2.31
N SER A 78 -4.29 -10.51 -2.84
CA SER A 78 -4.57 -10.79 -4.25
C SER A 78 -6.02 -10.48 -4.59
N ASP A 79 -6.96 -10.84 -3.72
CA ASP A 79 -8.37 -10.50 -3.88
C ASP A 79 -8.59 -8.98 -3.83
N PHE A 80 -7.92 -8.28 -2.91
CA PHE A 80 -7.98 -6.82 -2.80
C PHE A 80 -7.44 -6.13 -4.07
N LEU A 81 -6.29 -6.59 -4.59
CA LEU A 81 -5.70 -6.05 -5.80
C LEU A 81 -6.54 -6.37 -7.05
N ILE A 82 -7.10 -7.58 -7.15
CA ILE A 82 -8.03 -7.97 -8.22
C ILE A 82 -9.28 -7.08 -8.18
N ASN A 83 -9.81 -6.82 -6.98
CA ASN A 83 -10.96 -5.94 -6.79
C ASN A 83 -10.61 -4.48 -7.16
N ALA A 84 -9.40 -4.01 -6.83
CA ALA A 84 -8.93 -2.68 -7.21
C ALA A 84 -8.88 -2.48 -8.74
N ILE A 85 -8.61 -3.54 -9.51
CA ILE A 85 -8.63 -3.49 -10.97
C ILE A 85 -10.00 -3.79 -11.61
N SER A 86 -10.96 -4.31 -10.86
CA SER A 86 -12.31 -4.61 -11.37
C SER A 86 -13.13 -3.33 -11.57
N LYS A 87 -14.00 -3.30 -12.60
CA LYS A 87 -14.82 -2.13 -12.92
C LYS A 87 -16.09 -1.99 -12.06
N ASN A 88 -16.49 -3.03 -11.31
CA ASN A 88 -17.89 -3.21 -10.93
C ASN A 88 -18.20 -3.47 -9.44
N GLN A 89 -17.29 -3.28 -8.48
CA GLN A 89 -17.62 -3.60 -7.07
C GLN A 89 -17.09 -2.62 -5.98
N ILE A 90 -17.82 -2.72 -4.86
CA ILE A 90 -17.87 -2.02 -3.56
C ILE A 90 -16.66 -1.14 -3.22
N HIS A 91 -16.92 0.15 -3.03
CA HIS A 91 -15.93 1.24 -2.92
C HIS A 91 -15.40 1.52 -1.50
N ASN A 92 -15.50 0.57 -0.56
CA ASN A 92 -15.26 0.81 0.87
C ASN A 92 -14.19 -0.08 1.51
N HIS A 93 -13.23 -0.59 0.73
CA HIS A 93 -12.21 -1.49 1.25
C HIS A 93 -10.90 -0.76 1.51
N TYR A 94 -10.41 -0.91 2.75
CA TYR A 94 -9.03 -0.67 3.12
C TYR A 94 -8.49 -1.93 3.82
N ILE A 95 -7.18 -2.09 3.90
CA ILE A 95 -6.55 -3.17 4.67
C ILE A 95 -5.44 -2.58 5.51
N ILE A 96 -5.44 -2.89 6.80
CA ILE A 96 -4.34 -2.52 7.71
C ILE A 96 -3.37 -3.70 7.81
N PHE A 97 -2.08 -3.36 7.74
CA PHE A 97 -0.98 -4.29 7.91
C PHE A 97 -0.17 -3.91 9.14
N HIS A 98 -0.19 -4.80 10.14
CA HIS A 98 0.64 -4.72 11.34
C HIS A 98 2.04 -5.30 11.05
N SER A 99 2.78 -4.61 10.17
CA SER A 99 4.09 -5.04 9.69
C SER A 99 5.28 -4.56 10.52
N GLU A 100 5.05 -3.92 11.67
CA GLU A 100 6.09 -3.33 12.53
C GLU A 100 7.14 -4.35 12.99
N ASN A 101 6.76 -5.63 13.12
CA ASN A 101 7.66 -6.70 13.54
C ASN A 101 8.40 -7.36 12.37
N ASN A 102 8.03 -7.08 11.11
CA ASN A 102 8.74 -7.59 9.94
C ASN A 102 9.88 -6.65 9.54
N LYS A 103 11.10 -6.99 9.96
CA LYS A 103 12.34 -6.24 9.63
C LYS A 103 12.61 -6.06 8.13
N LYS A 104 12.03 -6.90 7.26
CA LYS A 104 12.20 -6.77 5.81
C LYS A 104 11.37 -5.62 5.24
N ILE A 105 10.17 -5.36 5.78
CA ILE A 105 9.28 -4.33 5.25
C ILE A 105 9.92 -2.94 5.29
N PRO A 106 10.45 -2.43 6.42
CA PRO A 106 11.13 -1.14 6.46
C PRO A 106 12.31 -1.04 5.48
N ARG A 107 13.10 -2.12 5.35
CA ARG A 107 14.21 -2.17 4.38
C ARG A 107 13.69 -2.07 2.96
N LEU A 108 12.71 -2.88 2.58
CA LEU A 108 12.14 -2.89 1.23
C LEU A 108 11.47 -1.55 0.88
N MET A 109 10.77 -0.94 1.84
CA MET A 109 10.19 0.39 1.65
C MET A 109 11.27 1.44 1.41
N LYS A 110 12.39 1.39 2.17
CA LYS A 110 13.52 2.29 1.94
C LYS A 110 14.13 2.10 0.55
N GLU A 111 14.37 0.87 0.12
CA GLU A 111 14.91 0.58 -1.22
C GLU A 111 13.96 1.08 -2.32
N LEU A 112 12.65 0.82 -2.18
CA LEU A 112 11.62 1.33 -3.08
C LEU A 112 11.66 2.86 -3.19
N LEU A 113 11.79 3.56 -2.06
CA LEU A 113 11.83 5.01 -2.03
C LEU A 113 13.13 5.56 -2.64
N CYS A 114 14.28 4.97 -2.32
CA CYS A 114 15.55 5.34 -2.93
C CYS A 114 15.48 5.20 -4.45
N GLU A 115 14.98 4.07 -4.96
CA GLU A 115 14.80 3.87 -6.40
C GLU A 115 13.84 4.91 -7.00
N TYR A 116 12.72 5.21 -6.32
CA TYR A 116 11.76 6.24 -6.75
C TYR A 116 12.39 7.63 -6.94
N PHE A 117 13.28 8.02 -6.04
CA PHE A 117 13.94 9.32 -6.09
C PHE A 117 15.12 9.37 -7.05
N ASP A 118 15.93 8.30 -7.10
CA ASP A 118 17.16 8.26 -7.92
C ASP A 118 16.87 7.95 -9.40
N LYS A 119 15.84 7.14 -9.68
CA LYS A 119 15.41 6.72 -11.03
C LYS A 119 16.55 6.14 -11.86
N THR A 120 17.08 5.01 -11.40
CA THR A 120 18.19 4.35 -12.10
C THR A 120 17.75 3.76 -13.44
N PRO A 121 18.67 3.36 -14.34
CA PRO A 121 18.30 2.57 -15.50
C PRO A 121 17.47 1.35 -15.08
N TYR A 122 16.39 1.06 -15.82
CA TYR A 122 15.39 0.01 -15.48
C TYR A 122 14.51 0.33 -14.26
N PHE A 123 14.36 1.62 -13.94
CA PHE A 123 13.49 2.15 -12.89
C PHE A 123 12.13 1.44 -12.76
N ASN A 124 11.38 1.33 -13.85
CA ASN A 124 10.02 0.76 -13.81
C ASN A 124 10.04 -0.71 -13.38
N GLU A 125 10.96 -1.50 -13.94
CA GLU A 125 11.13 -2.91 -13.65
C GLU A 125 11.58 -3.15 -12.20
N ILE A 126 12.44 -2.27 -11.68
CA ILE A 126 12.91 -2.32 -10.29
C ILE A 126 11.77 -1.98 -9.32
N ILE A 127 11.03 -0.89 -9.57
CA ILE A 127 9.85 -0.52 -8.77
C ILE A 127 8.81 -1.63 -8.75
N GLU A 128 8.45 -2.19 -9.92
CA GLU A 128 7.51 -3.32 -10.00
C GLU A 128 8.02 -4.54 -9.20
N SER A 129 9.32 -4.79 -9.22
CA SER A 129 9.93 -5.89 -8.48
C SER A 129 9.89 -5.66 -6.97
N TYR A 130 10.23 -4.47 -6.48
CA TYR A 130 10.10 -4.14 -5.07
C TYR A 130 8.66 -4.23 -4.59
N LEU A 131 7.70 -3.69 -5.34
CA LEU A 131 6.28 -3.79 -5.01
C LEU A 131 5.83 -5.26 -4.91
N ALA A 132 6.23 -6.10 -5.87
CA ALA A 132 5.90 -7.53 -5.83
C ALA A 132 6.45 -8.21 -4.56
N ILE A 133 7.69 -7.91 -4.18
CA ILE A 133 8.31 -8.46 -2.96
C ILE A 133 7.61 -7.91 -1.71
N ILE A 134 7.30 -6.62 -1.65
CA ILE A 134 6.60 -5.99 -0.52
C ILE A 134 5.24 -6.66 -0.31
N PHE A 135 4.41 -6.77 -1.35
CA PHE A 135 3.10 -7.43 -1.22
C PHE A 135 3.22 -8.90 -0.81
N THR A 136 4.24 -9.60 -1.32
CA THR A 136 4.50 -11.00 -0.92
C THR A 136 4.88 -11.11 0.56
N GLU A 137 5.74 -10.23 1.06
CA GLU A 137 6.13 -10.20 2.47
C GLU A 137 4.97 -9.80 3.38
N LEU A 138 4.12 -8.87 2.95
CA LEU A 138 2.88 -8.51 3.65
C LEU A 138 1.93 -9.70 3.76
N TYR A 139 1.84 -10.55 2.74
CA TYR A 139 1.03 -11.77 2.80
C TYR A 139 1.55 -12.76 3.87
N VAL A 140 2.86 -12.96 3.92
CA VAL A 140 3.50 -13.89 4.88
C VAL A 140 3.41 -13.39 6.32
N SER A 141 3.28 -12.07 6.52
CA SER A 141 3.44 -11.42 7.83
C SER A 141 2.14 -11.09 8.56
N SER A 142 0.97 -11.20 7.93
CA SER A 142 -0.21 -10.47 8.43
C SER A 142 -1.31 -11.34 9.01
N CYS A 143 -1.60 -11.04 10.29
CA CYS A 143 -2.93 -11.11 10.86
C CYS A 143 -3.72 -9.90 10.31
N VAL A 144 -4.85 -10.14 9.63
CA VAL A 144 -5.70 -9.09 9.03
C VAL A 144 -6.92 -8.86 9.92
N ILE A 145 -7.25 -7.60 10.20
CA ILE A 145 -8.51 -7.22 10.84
C ILE A 145 -9.38 -6.51 9.78
N TYR A 146 -10.64 -6.95 9.70
CA TYR A 146 -11.68 -6.55 8.73
C TYR A 146 -12.16 -5.11 8.91
#